data_AF-A0A7S0DAM7-F1
#
_entry.id   AF-A0A7S0DAM7-F1
#
_cell.length_a   1.000
_cell.length_b   1.000
_cell.length_c   1.000
_cell.angle_alpha   90.00
_cell.angle_beta   90.00
_cell.angle_gamma   90.00
#
_symmetry.space_group_name_H-M   'P 1'
#
loop_
_entity.id
_entity.type
_entity.pdbx_description
1 polymer ?
#
loop_
_entity_poly.entity_id
_entity_poly.type
_entity_poly.pdbx_seq_one_letter_code
_entity_poly.pdbx_strand_id
1 'polypeptide(L)'
;ARSMKLKQLESLLQDVEPFREPNQMLEQYPTGAHLASRVVAAAHEHGDIEDRAVVDLGVGGGVLTIASMLMGAKKVTGLDLDPNALSLTRENCAAFDPPLEPDLFEARIPRDILKARRGVTREEIRSVDERDASLVGERDEDLPRRSDAETTIEAETSKEKRDDDDDDD
;
A
#
# COMPACT_ATOMS: atom_id res chain seq x y z
N ALA A 1 -17.95 0.55 -10.68
CA ALA A 1 -18.32 1.38 -9.50
C ALA A 1 -18.32 2.85 -9.90
N ARG A 2 -18.99 3.75 -9.15
CA ARG A 2 -18.84 5.19 -9.37
C ARG A 2 -17.44 5.58 -8.87
N SER A 3 -16.53 5.90 -9.79
CA SER A 3 -15.17 6.34 -9.45
C SER A 3 -15.21 7.64 -8.64
N MET A 4 -14.38 7.71 -7.58
CA MET A 4 -14.26 8.87 -6.71
C MET A 4 -13.74 10.07 -7.51
N LYS A 5 -14.41 11.22 -7.41
CA LYS A 5 -13.97 12.43 -8.14
C LYS A 5 -12.80 13.10 -7.41
N LEU A 6 -11.87 13.69 -8.18
CA LEU A 6 -10.72 14.45 -7.65
C LEU A 6 -11.08 15.43 -6.52
N LYS A 7 -12.13 16.24 -6.69
CA LYS A 7 -12.56 17.21 -5.67
C LYS A 7 -13.05 16.54 -4.37
N GLN A 8 -13.65 15.36 -4.48
CA GLN A 8 -14.11 14.61 -3.31
C GLN A 8 -12.90 14.03 -2.57
N LEU A 9 -11.95 13.46 -3.30
CA LEU A 9 -10.68 12.99 -2.73
C LEU A 9 -9.94 14.14 -2.03
N GLU A 10 -9.74 15.27 -2.70
CA GLU A 10 -9.07 16.44 -2.11
C GLU A 10 -9.77 16.91 -0.83
N SER A 11 -11.11 16.95 -0.83
CA SER A 11 -11.89 17.33 0.36
C SER A 11 -11.68 16.38 1.53
N LEU A 12 -11.65 15.06 1.28
CA LEU A 12 -11.43 14.06 2.33
C LEU A 12 -10.02 14.15 2.92
N LEU A 13 -9.03 14.54 2.10
CA LEU A 13 -7.65 14.68 2.56
C LEU A 13 -7.39 15.95 3.38
N GLN A 14 -8.34 16.91 3.43
CA GLN A 14 -8.19 18.11 4.25
C GLN A 14 -8.23 17.81 5.76
N ASP A 15 -8.86 16.70 6.14
CA ASP A 15 -9.02 16.28 7.54
C ASP A 15 -7.82 15.47 8.06
N VAL A 16 -6.79 15.24 7.23
CA VAL A 16 -5.58 14.52 7.62
C VAL A 16 -4.70 15.45 8.47
N GLU A 17 -4.52 15.10 9.75
CA GLU A 17 -3.76 15.90 10.69
C GLU A 17 -2.25 15.89 10.36
N PRO A 18 -1.58 17.06 10.35
CA PRO A 18 -0.15 17.14 10.18
C PRO A 18 0.61 16.79 11.47
N PHE A 19 1.95 16.68 11.35
CA PHE A 19 2.82 16.55 12.53
C PHE A 19 2.63 17.72 13.51
N ARG A 20 2.39 17.41 14.79
CA ARG A 20 2.32 18.41 15.86
C ARG A 20 3.69 19.00 16.18
N GLU A 21 4.71 18.14 16.22
CA GLU A 21 6.10 18.50 16.50
C GLU A 21 7.01 17.91 15.41
N PRO A 22 7.14 18.58 14.24
CA PRO A 22 7.90 18.04 13.12
C PRO A 22 9.41 18.05 13.38
N ASN A 23 10.07 16.94 13.05
CA ASN A 23 11.52 16.82 13.07
C ASN A 23 12.14 17.30 11.75
N GLN A 24 12.80 18.46 11.79
CA GLN A 24 13.45 19.05 10.61
C GLN A 24 14.55 18.16 10.02
N MET A 25 15.26 17.38 10.84
CA MET A 25 16.32 16.47 10.37
C MET A 25 15.79 15.31 9.54
N LEU A 26 14.50 15.02 9.66
CA LEU A 26 13.80 13.99 8.89
C LEU A 26 12.95 14.57 7.76
N GLU A 27 13.05 15.89 7.53
CA GLU A 27 12.28 16.58 6.49
C GLU A 27 10.76 16.35 6.63
N GLN A 28 10.24 16.36 7.86
CA GLN A 28 8.81 16.13 8.13
C GLN A 28 7.95 17.36 7.78
N TYR A 29 7.75 17.61 6.49
CA TYR A 29 6.77 18.56 5.97
C TYR A 29 5.52 17.83 5.43
N PRO A 30 4.30 18.33 5.71
CA PRO A 30 3.10 17.68 5.22
C PRO A 30 2.95 17.89 3.70
N THR A 31 2.59 16.84 2.99
CA THR A 31 2.09 16.97 1.61
C THR A 31 0.65 17.48 1.68
N GLY A 32 0.38 18.65 1.09
CA GLY A 32 -0.96 19.23 1.10
C GLY A 32 -1.97 18.39 0.31
N ALA A 33 -3.23 18.36 0.78
CA ALA A 33 -4.35 17.63 0.16
C ALA A 33 -4.48 17.88 -1.36
N HIS A 34 -4.26 19.12 -1.80
CA HIS A 34 -4.29 19.50 -3.21
C HIS A 34 -3.24 18.76 -4.05
N LEU A 35 -2.02 18.63 -3.54
CA LEU A 35 -0.95 17.92 -4.25
C LEU A 35 -1.18 16.41 -4.19
N ALA A 36 -1.48 15.89 -3.00
CA ALA A 36 -1.70 14.45 -2.79
C ALA A 36 -2.82 13.90 -3.67
N SER A 37 -3.98 14.56 -3.69
CA SER A 37 -5.13 14.13 -4.50
C SER A 37 -4.80 14.09 -6.00
N ARG A 38 -4.03 15.04 -6.51
CA ARG A 38 -3.64 15.09 -7.93
C ARG A 38 -2.61 14.03 -8.31
N VAL A 39 -1.64 13.77 -7.43
CA VAL A 39 -0.64 12.71 -7.64
C VAL A 39 -1.34 11.35 -7.72
N VAL A 40 -2.20 11.04 -6.74
CA VAL A 40 -2.89 9.74 -6.71
C VAL A 40 -3.95 9.64 -7.80
N ALA A 41 -4.68 10.71 -8.12
CA ALA A 41 -5.62 10.70 -9.24
C ALA A 41 -4.91 10.46 -10.58
N ALA A 42 -3.75 11.09 -10.80
CA ALA A 42 -2.94 10.84 -11.99
C ALA A 42 -2.48 9.37 -12.04
N ALA A 43 -1.95 8.81 -10.96
CA ALA A 43 -1.56 7.40 -10.90
C ALA A 43 -2.76 6.45 -11.14
N HIS A 44 -3.92 6.77 -10.57
CA HIS A 44 -5.15 6.03 -10.81
C HIS A 44 -5.59 6.07 -12.28
N GLU A 45 -5.51 7.22 -12.94
CA GLU A 45 -5.80 7.35 -14.38
C GLU A 45 -4.86 6.51 -15.26
N HIS A 46 -3.65 6.20 -14.78
CA HIS A 46 -2.71 5.30 -15.45
C HIS A 46 -2.90 3.81 -15.10
N GLY A 47 -3.83 3.48 -14.19
CA GLY A 47 -4.09 2.10 -13.76
C GLY A 47 -3.15 1.58 -12.67
N ASP A 48 -2.48 2.49 -11.97
CA ASP A 48 -1.46 2.17 -10.94
C ASP A 48 -2.00 2.16 -9.50
N ILE A 49 -3.31 2.39 -9.32
CA ILE A 49 -3.95 2.47 -7.99
C ILE A 49 -5.06 1.41 -7.82
N GLU A 50 -6.16 1.50 -8.58
CA GLU A 50 -7.31 0.60 -8.41
C GLU A 50 -6.88 -0.88 -8.54
N ASP A 51 -7.25 -1.69 -7.56
CA ASP A 51 -6.87 -3.11 -7.43
C ASP A 51 -5.35 -3.40 -7.37
N ARG A 52 -4.50 -2.38 -7.18
CA ARG A 52 -3.04 -2.53 -7.07
C ARG A 52 -2.56 -2.61 -5.61
N ALA A 53 -1.36 -3.16 -5.45
CA ALA A 53 -0.59 -3.03 -4.22
C ALA A 53 0.28 -1.78 -4.31
N VAL A 54 0.15 -0.87 -3.35
CA VAL A 54 0.86 0.41 -3.31
C VAL A 54 1.81 0.43 -2.12
N VAL A 55 3.02 0.92 -2.33
CA VAL A 55 4.01 1.15 -1.27
C VAL A 55 4.24 2.65 -1.12
N ASP A 56 4.03 3.16 0.09
CA ASP A 56 4.26 4.57 0.46
C ASP A 56 5.58 4.67 1.26
N LEU A 57 6.58 5.32 0.67
CA LEU A 57 7.93 5.43 1.23
C LEU A 57 8.11 6.79 1.91
N GLY A 58 8.26 6.80 3.22
CA GLY A 58 8.19 8.03 4.02
C GLY A 58 6.73 8.44 4.24
N VAL A 59 5.93 7.52 4.79
CA VAL A 59 4.47 7.68 4.90
C VAL A 59 4.05 8.94 5.67
N GLY A 60 4.87 9.42 6.62
CA GLY A 60 4.62 10.67 7.31
C GLY A 60 3.31 10.67 8.10
N GLY A 61 2.41 11.60 7.79
CA GLY A 61 1.04 11.63 8.34
C GLY A 61 0.03 10.76 7.57
N GLY A 62 0.45 10.08 6.50
CA GLY A 62 -0.38 9.10 5.79
C GLY A 62 -1.23 9.65 4.65
N VAL A 63 -1.05 10.90 4.22
CA VAL A 63 -1.94 11.52 3.21
C VAL A 63 -1.96 10.78 1.87
N LEU A 64 -0.82 10.26 1.38
CA LEU A 64 -0.75 9.47 0.15
C LEU A 64 -1.28 8.05 0.35
N THR A 65 -0.96 7.44 1.50
CA THR A 65 -1.53 6.16 1.93
C THR A 65 -3.06 6.20 1.93
N ILE A 66 -3.66 7.17 2.63
CA ILE A 66 -5.11 7.37 2.72
C ILE A 66 -5.70 7.61 1.33
N ALA A 67 -5.10 8.50 0.54
CA ALA A 67 -5.58 8.79 -0.80
C ALA A 67 -5.60 7.54 -1.69
N SER A 68 -4.57 6.70 -1.61
CA SER A 68 -4.47 5.46 -2.38
C SER A 68 -5.55 4.46 -1.98
N MET A 69 -5.81 4.29 -0.67
CA MET A 69 -6.88 3.42 -0.18
C MET A 69 -8.26 3.91 -0.62
N LEU A 70 -8.54 5.21 -0.48
CA LEU A 70 -9.81 5.82 -0.89
C LEU A 70 -10.06 5.72 -2.41
N MET A 71 -9.00 5.63 -3.19
CA MET A 71 -9.03 5.45 -4.65
C MET A 71 -9.05 3.97 -5.07
N GLY A 72 -9.22 3.03 -4.13
CA GLY A 72 -9.45 1.62 -4.43
C GLY A 72 -8.18 0.77 -4.53
N ALA A 73 -7.06 1.20 -3.95
CA ALA A 73 -5.90 0.33 -3.80
C ALA A 73 -6.29 -0.94 -3.03
N LYS A 74 -5.90 -2.11 -3.57
CA LYS A 74 -6.19 -3.41 -2.96
C LYS A 74 -5.46 -3.58 -1.63
N LYS A 75 -4.25 -3.04 -1.55
CA LYS A 75 -3.39 -3.10 -0.37
C LYS A 75 -2.45 -1.91 -0.38
N VAL A 76 -2.26 -1.28 0.77
CA VAL A 76 -1.28 -0.21 0.93
C VAL A 76 -0.32 -0.56 2.06
N THR A 77 0.98 -0.42 1.80
CA THR A 77 2.03 -0.61 2.78
C THR A 77 2.81 0.68 2.95
N GLY A 78 2.71 1.27 4.15
CA GLY A 78 3.45 2.48 4.51
C GLY A 78 4.73 2.16 5.28
N LEU A 79 5.83 2.77 4.87
CA LEU A 79 7.14 2.63 5.50
C LEU A 79 7.60 4.00 6.01
N ASP A 80 8.06 4.07 7.26
CA ASP A 80 8.71 5.26 7.81
C ASP A 80 9.89 4.90 8.71
N LEU A 81 10.83 5.82 8.86
CA LEU A 81 11.92 5.71 9.83
C LEU A 81 11.47 6.11 11.24
N ASP A 82 10.50 7.03 11.33
CA ASP A 82 10.01 7.58 12.59
C ASP A 82 8.78 6.82 13.08
N PRO A 83 8.84 6.13 14.25
CA PRO A 83 7.66 5.48 14.82
C PRO A 83 6.53 6.48 15.14
N ASN A 84 6.82 7.76 15.37
CA ASN A 84 5.79 8.77 15.58
C ASN A 84 4.98 9.06 14.31
N ALA A 85 5.61 9.01 13.13
CA ALA A 85 4.93 9.12 11.84
C ALA A 85 3.97 7.95 11.63
N LEU A 86 4.41 6.73 11.96
CA LEU A 86 3.56 5.55 11.90
C LEU A 86 2.36 5.66 12.86
N SER A 87 2.56 6.18 14.07
CA SER A 87 1.45 6.42 15.02
C SER A 87 0.46 7.45 14.48
N LEU A 88 0.96 8.59 13.99
CA LEU A 88 0.12 9.64 13.40
C LEU A 88 -0.67 9.13 12.19
N THR A 89 -0.04 8.35 11.33
CA THR A 89 -0.72 7.70 10.19
C THR A 89 -1.86 6.80 10.67
N ARG A 90 -1.65 5.98 11.71
CA ARG A 90 -2.74 5.15 12.27
C ARG A 90 -3.88 6.00 12.81
N GLU A 91 -3.58 7.07 13.53
CA GLU A 91 -4.60 8.00 14.06
C GLU A 91 -5.43 8.62 12.92
N ASN A 92 -4.76 9.12 11.87
CA ASN A 92 -5.42 9.69 10.70
C ASN A 92 -6.28 8.65 9.96
N CYS A 93 -5.78 7.43 9.79
CA CYS A 93 -6.53 6.35 9.15
C CYS A 93 -7.76 5.90 9.97
N ALA A 94 -7.66 5.91 11.30
CA ALA A 94 -8.74 5.55 12.21
C ALA A 94 -9.88 6.59 12.26
N ALA A 95 -9.62 7.82 11.80
CA ALA A 95 -10.63 8.89 11.76
C ALA A 95 -11.66 8.73 10.62
N PHE A 96 -11.41 7.82 9.67
CA PHE A 96 -12.33 7.54 8.57
C PHE A 96 -13.41 6.51 8.98
N ASP A 97 -14.54 6.54 8.28
CA ASP A 97 -15.64 5.58 8.44
C ASP A 97 -15.97 4.88 7.10
N PRO A 98 -15.72 3.55 6.97
CA PRO A 98 -15.04 2.70 7.95
C PRO A 98 -13.57 3.10 8.15
N PRO A 99 -12.93 2.72 9.27
CA PRO A 99 -11.51 2.93 9.49
C PRO A 99 -10.66 2.34 8.37
N LEU A 100 -9.61 3.07 7.99
CA LEU A 100 -8.63 2.59 7.02
C LEU A 100 -7.53 1.80 7.74
N GLU A 101 -7.15 0.65 7.20
CA GLU A 101 -6.18 -0.25 7.82
C GLU A 101 -5.02 -0.58 6.86
N PRO A 102 -4.04 0.34 6.69
CA PRO A 102 -2.82 0.03 5.94
C PRO A 102 -1.86 -0.84 6.76
N ASP A 103 -1.01 -1.59 6.07
CA ASP A 103 0.13 -2.24 6.71
C ASP A 103 1.24 -1.20 6.95
N LEU A 104 1.69 -1.04 8.20
CA LEU A 104 2.66 -0.02 8.57
C LEU A 104 3.88 -0.63 9.24
N PHE A 105 5.06 -0.35 8.70
CA PHE A 105 6.32 -0.88 9.21
C PHE A 105 7.36 0.22 9.42
N GLU A 106 8.12 0.11 10.51
CA GLU A 106 9.34 0.89 10.67
C GLU A 106 10.41 0.32 9.71
N ALA A 107 10.99 1.18 8.88
CA ALA A 107 12.00 0.81 7.91
C ALA A 107 13.23 1.72 8.01
N ARG A 108 14.42 1.12 7.93
CA ARG A 108 15.69 1.83 7.94
C ARG A 108 16.46 1.50 6.68
N ILE A 109 17.00 2.52 6.00
CA ILE A 109 17.94 2.29 4.90
C ILE A 109 19.30 1.92 5.50
N PRO A 110 19.86 0.74 5.20
CA PRO A 110 21.19 0.37 5.65
C PRO A 110 22.23 1.38 5.16
N ARG A 111 23.12 1.85 6.05
CA ARG A 111 24.13 2.87 5.70
C ARG A 111 25.05 2.45 4.55
N ASP A 112 25.17 1.14 4.30
CA ASP A 112 26.01 0.58 3.25
C ASP A 112 25.35 0.51 1.86
N ILE A 113 24.04 0.78 1.75
CA ILE A 113 23.35 0.79 0.43
C ILE A 113 23.91 1.87 -0.50
N LEU A 114 24.33 3.02 0.06
CA LEU A 114 24.99 4.09 -0.68
C LEU A 114 26.40 3.71 -1.13
N LYS A 115 27.07 2.78 -0.42
CA LYS A 115 28.36 2.22 -0.85
C LYS A 115 28.17 1.23 -2.01
N ALA A 116 27.11 0.42 -1.97
CA ALA A 116 26.74 -0.45 -3.09
C ALA A 116 26.47 0.36 -4.37
N ARG A 117 25.83 1.53 -4.25
CA ARG A 117 25.55 2.45 -5.38
C ARG A 117 26.80 2.99 -6.08
N ARG A 118 27.97 3.04 -5.42
CA ARG A 118 29.23 3.48 -6.05
C ARG A 118 29.76 2.50 -7.11
N GLY A 119 29.24 1.28 -7.14
CA GLY A 119 29.55 0.29 -8.18
C GLY A 119 28.46 0.12 -9.25
N VAL A 120 27.32 0.78 -9.11
CA VAL A 120 26.17 0.59 -10.03
C VAL A 120 26.28 1.58 -11.18
N THR A 121 26.41 1.05 -12.39
CA THR A 121 26.48 1.82 -13.63
C THR A 121 25.09 2.29 -14.08
N ARG A 122 25.04 3.34 -14.92
CA ARG A 122 23.78 3.78 -15.54
C ARG A 122 23.13 2.69 -16.39
N GLU A 123 23.93 1.79 -16.97
CA GLU A 123 23.45 0.66 -17.75
C GLU A 123 22.77 -0.39 -16.86
N GLU A 124 23.32 -0.67 -15.68
CA GLU A 124 22.68 -1.56 -14.72
C GLU A 124 21.36 -0.99 -14.19
N ILE A 125 21.30 0.31 -13.87
CA ILE A 125 20.04 0.97 -13.47
C ILE A 125 19.01 0.85 -14.59
N ARG A 126 19.40 1.22 -15.82
CA ARG A 126 18.51 1.15 -16.99
C ARG A 126 18.04 -0.28 -17.27
N SER A 127 18.90 -1.28 -17.05
CA SER A 127 18.51 -2.70 -17.21
C SER A 127 17.50 -3.17 -16.18
N VAL A 128 17.51 -2.59 -14.96
CA VAL A 128 16.50 -2.86 -13.93
C VAL A 128 15.20 -2.16 -14.32
N ASP A 129 15.26 -0.88 -14.69
CA ASP A 129 14.08 -0.11 -15.11
C ASP A 129 13.38 -0.74 -16.34
N GLU A 130 14.15 -1.22 -17.33
CA GLU A 130 13.64 -1.91 -18.51
C GLU A 130 13.03 -3.28 -18.17
N ARG A 131 13.61 -4.01 -17.19
CA ARG A 131 13.03 -5.25 -16.66
C ARG A 131 11.73 -4.97 -15.92
N ASP A 132 11.72 -4.01 -15.00
CA ASP A 132 10.54 -3.65 -14.23
C ASP A 132 9.40 -3.19 -15.15
N ALA A 133 9.70 -2.35 -16.16
CA ALA A 133 8.74 -1.95 -17.18
C ALA A 133 8.20 -3.13 -18.02
N SER A 134 9.02 -4.15 -18.28
CA SER A 134 8.58 -5.37 -18.97
C SER A 134 7.67 -6.25 -18.11
N LEU A 135 7.87 -6.26 -16.78
CA LEU A 135 7.04 -6.98 -15.82
C LEU A 135 5.66 -6.33 -15.62
N VAL A 136 5.53 -5.01 -15.81
CA VAL A 136 4.20 -4.36 -15.79
C VAL A 136 3.36 -4.74 -17.03
N GLY A 137 4.00 -5.21 -18.11
CA GLY A 137 3.34 -5.63 -19.35
C GLY A 137 2.82 -7.07 -19.34
N GLU A 138 3.32 -7.93 -18.47
CA GLU A 138 2.84 -9.30 -18.30
C GLU A 138 1.66 -9.29 -17.31
N ARG A 139 0.47 -9.05 -17.85
CA ARG A 139 -0.76 -9.48 -17.18
C ARG A 139 -0.65 -10.98 -16.92
N ASP A 140 -0.58 -11.37 -15.66
CA ASP A 140 -0.88 -12.74 -15.24
C ASP A 140 -2.35 -13.03 -15.59
N GLU A 141 -2.61 -13.45 -16.82
CA GLU A 141 -3.86 -14.11 -17.19
C GLU A 141 -3.93 -15.55 -16.63
N ASP A 142 -2.81 -16.05 -16.08
CA ASP A 142 -2.67 -17.41 -15.53
C ASP A 142 -2.64 -17.48 -13.99
N LEU A 143 -2.79 -16.36 -13.25
CA LEU A 143 -3.09 -16.47 -11.82
C LEU A 143 -4.54 -16.99 -11.65
N PRO A 144 -4.75 -18.08 -10.89
CA PRO A 144 -6.07 -18.65 -10.73
C PRO A 144 -7.03 -17.60 -10.18
N ARG A 145 -8.19 -17.45 -10.84
CA ARG A 145 -9.29 -16.62 -10.34
C ARG A 145 -9.64 -17.13 -8.95
N ARG A 146 -9.79 -16.22 -7.98
CA ARG A 146 -10.10 -16.58 -6.57
C ARG A 146 -11.36 -17.46 -6.40
N SER A 147 -12.21 -17.62 -7.41
CA SER A 147 -13.30 -18.59 -7.42
C SER A 147 -12.85 -20.05 -7.29
N ASP A 148 -11.61 -20.37 -7.68
CA ASP A 148 -11.15 -21.76 -7.77
C ASP A 148 -10.30 -22.15 -6.53
N ALA A 149 -9.82 -21.15 -5.78
CA ALA A 149 -9.06 -21.36 -4.54
C ALA A 149 -9.96 -21.54 -3.30
N GLU A 150 -11.16 -20.95 -3.27
CA GLU A 150 -12.12 -21.20 -2.18
C GLU A 150 -12.68 -22.63 -2.21
N THR A 151 -12.81 -23.23 -3.39
CA THR A 151 -13.33 -24.60 -3.54
C THR A 151 -12.38 -25.68 -3.00
N THR A 152 -11.07 -25.38 -2.90
CA THR A 152 -10.06 -26.36 -2.46
C THR A 152 -9.96 -26.44 -0.93
N ILE A 153 -10.15 -25.32 -0.22
CA ILE A 153 -10.03 -25.27 1.25
C ILE A 153 -11.26 -25.86 1.95
N GLU A 154 -12.46 -25.74 1.36
CA GLU A 154 -13.68 -26.37 1.90
C GLU A 154 -13.73 -27.89 1.68
N ALA A 155 -13.03 -28.40 0.66
CA ALA A 155 -12.99 -29.83 0.36
C ALA A 155 -12.03 -30.62 1.27
N GLU A 156 -10.99 -29.97 1.81
CA GLU A 156 -10.03 -30.61 2.74
C GLU A 156 -10.56 -30.60 4.19
N THR A 157 -11.28 -29.53 4.59
CA THR A 157 -11.88 -29.43 5.93
C THR A 157 -13.12 -30.32 6.14
N SER A 158 -13.71 -30.85 5.07
CA SER A 158 -14.86 -31.77 5.12
C SER A 158 -14.47 -33.26 5.03
N LYS A 159 -13.19 -33.58 4.81
CA LYS A 159 -12.66 -34.96 4.86
C LYS A 159 -12.13 -35.37 6.22
N GLU A 160 -11.67 -34.44 7.07
CA GLU A 160 -11.18 -34.74 8.43
C GLU A 160 -12.28 -34.86 9.50
N LYS A 161 -13.57 -34.77 9.12
CA LYS A 161 -14.69 -34.74 10.08
C LYS A 161 -15.66 -35.93 9.98
N ARG A 162 -15.24 -37.06 9.40
CA ARG A 162 -16.11 -38.25 9.21
C ARG A 162 -15.55 -39.57 9.75
N ASP A 163 -14.52 -39.54 10.60
CA ASP A 163 -13.90 -40.78 11.10
C ASP A 163 -13.98 -40.95 12.65
N ASP A 164 -14.76 -40.14 13.38
CA ASP A 164 -14.76 -40.19 14.87
C ASP A 164 -16.12 -40.44 15.57
N ASP A 165 -17.18 -40.86 14.86
CA ASP A 165 -18.46 -41.24 15.50
C ASP A 165 -18.93 -42.62 15.01
N ASP A 166 -18.34 -43.70 15.53
CA ASP A 166 -18.94 -45.04 15.61
C ASP A 166 -18.08 -45.90 16.56
N ASP A 167 -18.32 -45.78 17.87
CA ASP A 167 -18.12 -46.84 18.87
C ASP A 167 -18.58 -46.32 20.24
N ASP A 168 -19.77 -46.74 20.69
CA ASP A 168 -20.05 -47.07 22.10
C ASP A 168 -21.45 -47.71 22.21
N ASP A 169 -21.44 -49.05 22.35
CA ASP A 169 -22.48 -49.85 23.01
C ASP A 169 -22.48 -49.61 24.54
#